data_AF-A0A928T7L8-F1
#
_entry.id   AF-A0A928T7L8-F1
#
_cell.length_a   1.000
_cell.length_b   1.000
_cell.length_c   1.000
_cell.angle_alpha   90.00
_cell.angle_beta   90.00
_cell.angle_gamma   90.00
#
_symmetry.space_group_name_H-M   'P 1'
#
loop_
_entity.id
_entity.type
_entity.pdbx_description
1 polymer ?
#
loop_
_entity_poly.entity_id
_entity_poly.type
_entity_poly.pdbx_seq_one_letter_code
_entity_poly.pdbx_strand_id
1 'polypeptide(L)' 'MARPSNNFESSPVTVAFTPQIRQYLDDLTLKGTFGSSPSEAVRMIVNNAIENMLNSGALERRKWIINEGKLVLATPSI' A
#
# COMPACT_ATOMS: atom_id res chain seq x y z
N MET A 1 -27.03 -4.88 17.69
CA MET A 1 -25.93 -5.68 17.11
C MET A 1 -24.72 -4.77 16.96
N ALA A 2 -23.63 -5.02 17.68
CA ALA A 2 -22.43 -4.19 17.60
C ALA A 2 -21.70 -4.46 16.29
N ARG A 3 -21.40 -3.40 15.53
CA ARG A 3 -20.59 -3.47 14.31
C ARG A 3 -19.19 -3.96 14.69
N PRO A 4 -18.63 -5.00 14.05
CA PRO A 4 -17.24 -5.41 14.30
C PRO A 4 -16.31 -4.22 14.11
N SER A 5 -15.47 -3.91 15.09
CA SER A 5 -14.43 -2.89 14.96
C SER A 5 -13.37 -3.44 14.02
N ASN A 6 -13.43 -3.02 12.75
CA ASN A 6 -12.41 -3.36 11.78
C ASN A 6 -11.16 -2.53 12.11
N ASN A 7 -10.28 -3.08 12.95
CA ASN A 7 -9.01 -2.47 13.30
C ASN A 7 -8.05 -2.66 12.14
N PHE A 8 -8.19 -1.83 11.10
CA PHE A 8 -7.15 -1.70 10.09
C PHE A 8 -5.92 -1.10 10.77
N GLU A 9 -4.82 -1.83 10.76
CA GLU A 9 -3.52 -1.35 11.23
C GLU A 9 -3.02 -0.31 10.23
N SER A 10 -3.27 0.97 10.51
CA SER A 10 -2.77 2.09 9.72
C SER A 10 -1.50 2.63 10.37
N SER A 11 -0.35 2.44 9.70
CA SER A 11 0.91 3.04 10.12
C SER A 11 1.16 4.30 9.29
N PRO A 12 1.27 5.50 9.90
CA PRO A 12 1.57 6.72 9.16
C PRO A 12 3.02 6.67 8.65
N VAL A 13 3.21 6.86 7.35
CA VAL A 13 4.53 6.93 6.71
C VAL A 13 4.78 8.36 6.26
N THR A 14 5.87 8.97 6.73
CA THR A 14 6.34 10.27 6.23
C THR A 14 7.28 10.04 5.04
N VAL A 15 6.98 10.65 3.91
CA VAL A 15 7.80 10.55 2.69
C VAL A 15 8.28 11.94 2.29
N ALA A 16 9.59 12.07 2.04
CA ALA A 16 10.17 13.28 1.51
C ALA A 16 10.22 13.21 -0.02
N PHE A 17 9.78 14.28 -0.67
CA PHE A 17 9.79 14.40 -2.13
C PHE A 17 10.54 15.65 -2.56
N THR A 18 11.13 15.59 -3.75
CA THR A 18 11.62 16.79 -4.43
C THR A 18 10.43 17.65 -4.87
N PRO A 19 10.61 18.98 -5.05
CA PRO A 19 9.54 19.85 -5.54
C PRO A 19 8.94 19.39 -6.87
N GLN A 20 9.77 18.84 -7.76
CA GLN A 20 9.34 18.31 -9.06
C GLN A 20 8.41 17.11 -8.90
N ILE A 21 8.75 16.15 -8.03
CA ILE A 21 7.89 14.98 -7.78
C ILE A 21 6.56 15.41 -7.17
N ARG A 22 6.58 16.38 -6.25
CA ARG A 22 5.35 16.92 -5.65
C ARG A 22 4.40 17.47 -6.71
N GLN A 23 4.93 18.24 -7.67
CA GLN A 23 4.12 18.78 -8.77
C GLN A 23 3.49 17.68 -9.63
N TYR A 24 4.23 16.62 -9.95
CA TYR A 24 3.66 15.50 -10.70
C TYR A 24 2.58 14.75 -9.91
N LEU A 25 2.73 14.62 -8.59
CA LEU A 25 1.68 14.03 -7.74
C LEU A 25 0.42 14.89 -7.75
N ASP A 26 0.56 16.21 -7.67
CA ASP A 26 -0.57 17.14 -7.79
C ASP A 26 -1.25 17.00 -9.17
N ASP A 27 -0.48 16.95 -10.27
CA ASP A 27 -1.01 16.75 -11.62
C ASP A 27 -1.77 15.42 -11.79
N LEU A 28 -1.30 14.34 -11.16
CA LEU A 28 -1.96 13.05 -11.18
C LEU A 28 -3.31 13.07 -10.46
N THR A 29 -3.40 13.84 -9.37
CA THR A 29 -4.68 14.05 -8.67
C THR A 29 -5.64 14.92 -9.49
N LEU A 30 -5.14 15.97 -10.14
CA LEU A 30 -5.94 16.82 -11.03
C LEU A 30 -6.52 16.08 -12.23
N LYS A 31 -5.78 15.11 -12.77
CA LYS A 31 -6.27 14.22 -13.84
C LYS A 31 -7.34 13.23 -13.38
N GLY A 32 -7.62 13.14 -12.08
CA GLY A 32 -8.66 12.28 -11.51
C GLY A 32 -8.34 10.77 -11.56
N THR A 33 -7.11 10.39 -11.87
CA THR A 33 -6.71 8.99 -12.05
C THR A 33 -6.17 8.35 -10.77
N PHE A 34 -5.63 9.15 -9.85
CA PHE A 34 -4.91 8.70 -8.67
C PHE A 34 -5.52 9.19 -7.34
N GLY A 35 -6.84 9.36 -7.32
CA GLY A 35 -7.59 9.83 -6.14
C GLY A 35 -7.64 11.35 -6.02
N SER A 36 -7.93 11.82 -4.82
CA SER A 36 -8.27 13.23 -4.52
C SER A 36 -7.15 14.02 -3.85
N SER A 37 -6.08 13.35 -3.43
CA SER A 37 -4.95 13.98 -2.72
C SER A 37 -3.61 13.34 -3.09
N PRO A 38 -2.48 14.07 -2.98
CA PRO A 38 -1.16 13.53 -3.27
C PRO A 38 -0.83 12.29 -2.44
N SER A 39 -1.32 12.22 -1.19
CA SER A 39 -1.17 11.03 -0.33
C SER A 39 -1.88 9.80 -0.89
N GLU A 40 -3.08 9.96 -1.45
CA GLU A 40 -3.79 8.87 -2.12
C GLU A 40 -3.06 8.43 -3.38
N ALA A 41 -2.55 9.40 -4.15
CA ALA A 41 -1.78 9.12 -5.35
C ALA A 41 -0.53 8.30 -5.04
N VAL A 42 0.23 8.70 -4.01
CA VAL A 42 1.40 7.95 -3.52
C VAL A 42 0.99 6.54 -3.10
N ARG A 43 -0.09 6.38 -2.33
CA ARG A 43 -0.57 5.05 -1.91
C ARG A 43 -0.87 4.15 -3.10
N MET A 44 -1.57 4.66 -4.12
CA MET A 44 -1.91 3.90 -5.32
C MET A 44 -0.66 3.53 -6.13
N ILE A 45 0.28 4.46 -6.30
CA ILE A 45 1.55 4.22 -7.00
C ILE A 45 2.36 3.13 -6.29
N VAL A 46 2.47 3.21 -4.97
CA VAL A 46 3.20 2.21 -4.16
C VAL A 46 2.57 0.83 -4.29
N ASN A 47 1.24 0.72 -4.22
CA ASN A 47 0.55 -0.55 -4.42
C ASN A 47 0.87 -1.16 -5.79
N ASN A 48 0.72 -0.38 -6.86
CA ASN A 48 1.01 -0.83 -8.22
C ASN A 48 2.49 -1.22 -8.40
N ALA A 49 3.41 -0.46 -7.78
CA ALA A 49 4.83 -0.77 -7.83
C ALA A 49 5.15 -2.10 -7.14
N ILE A 50 4.55 -2.37 -5.97
CA ILE A 50 4.71 -3.65 -5.25
C ILE A 50 4.16 -4.80 -6.08
N GLU A 51 2.95 -4.66 -6.66
CA GLU A 51 2.37 -5.69 -7.51
C GLU A 51 3.24 -6.00 -8.73
N ASN A 52 3.78 -4.96 -9.38
CA ASN A 52 4.69 -5.13 -10.50
C ASN A 52 5.98 -5.85 -10.10
N MET A 53 6.55 -5.53 -8.94
CA MET A 53 7.74 -6.21 -8.42
C MET A 53 7.48 -7.68 -8.05
N LEU A 54 6.27 -7.99 -7.55
CA LEU A 54 5.86 -9.37 -7.30
C LEU A 54 5.67 -10.15 -8.61
N ASN A 55 5.19 -9.49 -9.67
CA ASN A 55 4.97 -10.10 -10.98
C ASN A 55 6.27 -10.28 -11.76
N SER A 56 7.24 -9.37 -11.60
CA SER A 56 8.56 -9.49 -12.23
C SER A 56 9.50 -10.47 -11.53
N GLY A 57 9.13 -10.93 -10.32
CA GLY A 57 9.96 -11.79 -9.49
C GLY A 57 11.05 -11.05 -8.71
N ALA A 58 11.06 -9.71 -8.74
CA ALA A 58 11.96 -8.91 -7.91
C ALA A 58 11.58 -8.96 -6.41
N LEU A 59 10.31 -9.24 -6.11
CA LEU A 59 9.82 -9.56 -4.78
C LEU A 59 9.17 -10.94 -4.79
N GLU A 60 9.40 -11.71 -3.74
CA GLU A 60 8.74 -13.00 -3.55
C GLU A 60 7.35 -12.81 -2.91
N ARG A 61 6.35 -13.49 -3.48
CA ARG A 61 5.00 -13.52 -2.90
C ARG A 61 5.02 -14.29 -1.59
N ARG A 62 4.88 -13.57 -0.48
CA ARG A 62 4.79 -14.18 0.84
C ARG A 62 3.41 -14.78 1.05
N LYS A 63 3.36 -15.99 1.61
CA LYS A 63 2.09 -16.64 1.98
C LYS A 63 1.62 -16.06 3.31
N TRP A 64 0.37 -15.62 3.36
CA TRP A 64 -0.28 -15.16 4.58
C TRP A 64 -1.29 -16.21 5.00
N ILE A 65 -1.34 -16.52 6.29
CA ILE A 65 -2.28 -17.48 6.87
C ILE A 65 -3.12 -16.78 7.93
N ILE A 66 -4.38 -17.18 8.04
CA ILE A 66 -5.22 -16.76 9.15
C ILE A 66 -4.89 -17.67 10.33
N ASN A 67 -4.30 -17.13 11.38
CA ASN A 67 -4.06 -17.83 12.64
C ASN A 67 -4.79 -17.08 13.75
N GLU A 68 -5.66 -17.77 14.48
CA GLU A 68 -6.48 -17.21 15.58
C GLU A 68 -7.23 -15.91 15.19
N GLY A 69 -7.74 -15.85 13.96
CA GLY A 69 -8.48 -14.68 13.45
C GLY A 69 -7.62 -13.47 13.09
N LYS A 70 -6.28 -13.60 13.13
CA LYS A 70 -5.33 -12.58 12.68
C LYS A 70 -4.63 -13.04 11.40
N LEU A 71 -4.37 -12.11 10.49
CA LEU A 71 -3.56 -12.37 9.31
C LEU A 71 -2.09 -12.39 9.73
N VAL A 72 -1.43 -13.54 9.65
CA VAL A 72 -0.03 -13.73 10.05
C VAL A 72 0.79 -14.20 8.86
N LEU A 73 2.03 -13.75 8.77
CA LEU A 73 2.95 -14.24 7.75
C LEU A 73 3.21 -15.74 7.99
N ALA A 74 3.05 -16.58 6.96
CA ALA A 74 3.46 -17.97 7.05
C ALA A 74 4.99 -18.01 7.04
N THR A 75 5.59 -18.05 8.23
CA THR A 75 7.02 -18.27 8.37
C THR A 75 7.34 -19.67 7.81
N PRO A 76 8.30 -19.80 6.88
CA PRO A 76 8.77 -21.12 6.50
C PRO A 76 9.38 -21.79 7.74
N SER A 77 8.88 -22.96 8.10
CA SER A 77 9.50 -23.83 9.09
C SER A 77 10.89 -24.22 8.56
N ILE A 78 11.93 -23.81 9.29
CA ILE A 78 13.32 -24.23 9.08
C ILE A 78 13.43 -25.73 9.35
#